data_AF-A0A168ESZ6-F1
#
_entry.id   AF-A0A168ESZ6-F1
#
_cell.length_a   1.000
_cell.length_b   1.000
_cell.length_c   1.000
_cell.angle_alpha   90.00
_cell.angle_beta   90.00
_cell.angle_gamma   90.00
#
_symmetry.space_group_name_H-M   'P 1'
#
loop_
_entity.id
_entity.type
_entity.pdbx_description
1 polymer ?
#
loop_
_entity_poly.entity_id
_entity_poly.type
_entity_poly.pdbx_seq_one_letter_code
_entity_poly.pdbx_strand_id
1 'polypeptide(L)'
;MDAFAPESVRRFRQFMYTQDYDMGEIEVKRAEGAKKSDEAKKADKGAKAASGDSTPAQGAEPSSAGKKEVESEHHENHPGLQDPVLQTILAHTRMNAMGDYDVPSLVALANVRVAATMAAASPDAPWIAGLPAVAEVALGIVDSAGIVDALTGTISENLAALLAVGALEASPLVTPFCLTLLRPCNATNQALAEHLAYRSKTLKEVGKKYTEAAEQVVQQRKAVSALSTARKCRAVGCAGRFDCYFAEGTSRLRCRLCHSKH
;
A
#
# COMPACT_ATOMS: atom_id res chain seq x y z
N MET A 1 28.36 8.17 -32.01
CA MET A 1 28.20 6.81 -31.46
C MET A 1 29.26 6.67 -30.38
N ASP A 2 28.88 6.97 -29.15
CA ASP A 2 29.81 6.90 -28.02
C ASP A 2 30.25 5.45 -27.82
N ALA A 3 31.56 5.26 -27.69
CA ALA A 3 32.19 3.95 -27.66
C ALA A 3 31.73 3.17 -26.42
N PHE A 4 31.06 2.04 -26.63
CA PHE A 4 30.76 1.07 -25.59
C PHE A 4 32.07 0.63 -24.94
N ALA A 5 32.29 1.03 -23.68
CA ALA A 5 33.44 0.59 -22.90
C ALA A 5 33.26 -0.89 -22.54
N PRO A 6 34.06 -1.82 -23.08
CA PRO A 6 33.86 -3.26 -22.89
C PRO A 6 33.95 -3.69 -21.43
N GLU A 7 34.69 -2.93 -20.62
CA GLU A 7 34.82 -3.17 -19.18
C GLU A 7 33.53 -2.87 -18.41
N SER A 8 32.73 -1.89 -18.84
CA SER A 8 31.43 -1.61 -18.22
C SER A 8 30.46 -2.77 -18.47
N VAL A 9 30.48 -3.35 -19.67
CA VAL A 9 29.65 -4.51 -20.05
C VAL A 9 30.08 -5.76 -19.30
N ARG A 10 31.39 -5.98 -19.17
CA ARG A 10 31.94 -7.13 -18.42
C ARG A 10 31.56 -7.05 -16.94
N ARG A 11 31.63 -5.87 -16.32
CA ARG A 11 31.20 -5.66 -14.94
C ARG A 11 29.69 -5.76 -14.75
N PHE A 12 28.89 -5.27 -15.69
CA PHE A 12 27.43 -5.46 -15.67
C PHE A 12 27.05 -6.95 -15.75
N ARG A 13 27.77 -7.71 -16.59
CA ARG A 13 27.60 -9.17 -16.64
C ARG A 13 28.01 -9.82 -15.32
N GLN A 14 29.13 -9.41 -14.73
CA GLN A 14 29.57 -9.95 -13.44
C GLN A 14 28.56 -9.64 -12.33
N PHE A 15 28.05 -8.40 -12.27
CA PHE A 15 26.98 -7.94 -11.38
C PHE A 15 25.71 -8.82 -11.47
N MET A 16 25.30 -9.22 -12.68
CA MET A 16 24.10 -10.04 -12.88
C MET A 16 24.28 -11.51 -12.45
N TYR A 17 25.51 -12.06 -12.49
CA TYR A 17 25.73 -13.50 -12.30
C TYR A 17 26.43 -13.88 -10.99
N THR A 18 27.17 -12.98 -10.33
CA THR A 18 27.92 -13.33 -9.12
C THR A 18 27.26 -12.92 -7.81
N GLN A 19 26.17 -12.12 -7.84
CA GLN A 19 25.48 -11.60 -6.63
C GLN A 19 26.41 -10.94 -5.60
N ASP A 20 27.56 -10.43 -6.05
CA ASP A 20 28.58 -9.86 -5.18
C ASP A 20 28.35 -8.33 -5.14
N TYR A 21 27.88 -7.84 -4.00
CA TYR A 21 27.38 -6.46 -3.82
C TYR A 21 28.40 -5.53 -3.14
N ASP A 22 29.66 -5.95 -2.98
CA ASP A 22 30.68 -5.10 -2.36
C ASP A 22 31.08 -3.95 -3.29
N MET A 23 30.48 -2.79 -3.05
CA MET A 23 30.82 -1.50 -3.67
C MET A 23 32.14 -0.97 -3.10
N GLY A 24 33.26 -1.57 -3.49
CA GLY A 24 34.57 -0.94 -3.31
C GLY A 24 34.62 0.38 -4.07
N GLU A 25 35.02 1.47 -3.39
CA GLU A 25 35.06 2.84 -3.89
C GLU A 25 35.61 2.96 -5.33
N ILE A 26 34.81 3.55 -6.21
CA ILE A 26 35.16 3.75 -7.61
C ILE A 26 36.01 5.02 -7.74
N GLU A 27 37.34 4.88 -7.75
CA GLU A 27 38.23 5.90 -8.30
C GLU A 27 38.03 5.97 -9.83
N VAL A 28 37.20 6.93 -10.27
CA VAL A 28 37.11 7.29 -11.68
C VAL A 28 38.38 8.05 -12.07
N LYS A 29 39.40 7.33 -12.59
CA LYS A 29 40.49 7.97 -13.33
C LYS A 29 39.92 8.54 -14.62
N ARG A 30 39.56 9.83 -14.56
CA ARG A 30 39.14 10.64 -15.70
C ARG A 30 40.31 10.71 -16.68
N ALA A 31 40.15 10.13 -17.86
CA ALA A 31 41.10 10.31 -18.95
C ALA A 31 41.04 11.78 -19.40
N GLU A 32 42.05 12.55 -19.01
CA GLU A 32 42.33 13.85 -19.59
C GLU A 32 42.90 13.68 -21.00
N GLY A 33 42.34 14.44 -21.94
CA GLY A 33 43.03 14.79 -23.18
C GLY A 33 42.24 14.53 -24.45
N ALA A 34 41.60 15.57 -24.99
CA ALA A 34 41.93 16.12 -26.31
C ALA A 34 41.01 17.28 -26.73
N LYS A 35 41.55 18.49 -26.55
CA LYS A 35 41.56 19.65 -27.45
C LYS A 35 40.24 20.25 -28.00
N LYS A 36 40.03 21.49 -27.53
CA LYS A 36 39.36 22.63 -28.17
C LYS A 36 39.80 22.85 -29.63
N SER A 37 38.87 23.28 -30.46
CA SER A 37 39.11 24.28 -31.50
C SER A 37 37.89 25.21 -31.62
N ASP A 38 38.07 26.44 -31.15
CA ASP A 38 37.33 27.61 -31.59
C ASP A 38 37.64 27.87 -33.07
N GLU A 39 36.65 28.30 -33.85
CA GLU A 39 36.79 29.51 -34.68
C GLU A 39 35.45 30.02 -35.22
N ALA A 40 35.23 31.31 -35.00
CA ALA A 40 34.08 32.09 -35.44
C ALA A 40 34.27 32.63 -36.87
N LYS A 41 33.17 32.88 -37.59
CA LYS A 41 33.09 34.01 -38.53
C LYS A 41 31.65 34.48 -38.78
N LYS A 42 31.48 35.79 -38.66
CA LYS A 42 30.27 36.61 -38.83
C LYS A 42 30.09 37.10 -40.28
N ALA A 43 28.83 37.53 -40.54
CA ALA A 43 28.36 38.57 -41.47
C ALA A 43 28.28 38.18 -42.96
N ASP A 44 27.38 38.69 -43.80
CA ASP A 44 26.55 39.90 -43.76
C ASP A 44 25.41 39.81 -44.80
N LYS A 45 24.33 40.58 -44.55
CA LYS A 45 23.38 41.28 -45.45
C LYS A 45 22.74 40.63 -46.69
N GLY A 46 21.42 40.88 -46.80
CA GLY A 46 20.93 41.72 -47.92
C GLY A 46 19.52 41.44 -48.45
N ALA A 47 18.52 42.09 -47.84
CA ALA A 47 17.27 42.64 -48.39
C ALA A 47 16.83 42.32 -49.84
N LYS A 48 15.54 41.98 -50.03
CA LYS A 48 14.49 42.94 -50.43
C LYS A 48 13.10 42.30 -50.57
N ALA A 49 12.10 43.11 -50.25
CA ALA A 49 10.67 42.86 -50.29
C ALA A 49 10.09 42.69 -51.71
N ALA A 50 8.94 42.02 -51.83
CA ALA A 50 7.68 42.64 -52.27
C ALA A 50 6.50 41.66 -52.22
N SER A 51 5.37 42.24 -51.86
CA SER A 51 4.00 41.76 -51.73
C SER A 51 3.44 40.95 -52.91
N GLY A 52 2.38 40.17 -52.66
CA GLY A 52 1.51 39.69 -53.72
C GLY A 52 0.57 38.57 -53.30
N ASP A 53 -0.59 38.98 -52.79
CA ASP A 53 -1.79 38.20 -52.50
C ASP A 53 -2.26 37.30 -53.66
N SER A 54 -2.82 36.11 -53.34
CA SER A 54 -3.91 35.39 -54.02
C SER A 54 -3.91 33.88 -53.68
N THR A 55 -4.84 33.47 -52.83
CA THR A 55 -5.45 32.11 -52.80
C THR A 55 -6.47 32.07 -53.99
N PRO A 56 -7.00 30.94 -54.54
CA PRO A 56 -7.18 29.63 -53.89
C PRO A 56 -7.13 28.36 -54.78
N ALA A 57 -7.34 27.22 -54.10
CA ALA A 57 -8.17 26.08 -54.51
C ALA A 57 -7.47 24.71 -54.68
N GLN A 58 -7.89 23.79 -53.79
CA GLN A 58 -8.30 22.40 -54.03
C GLN A 58 -7.27 21.36 -54.48
N GLY A 59 -7.20 20.26 -53.72
CA GLY A 59 -6.72 18.97 -54.22
C GLY A 59 -6.25 18.00 -53.15
N ALA A 60 -7.06 16.99 -52.89
CA ALA A 60 -6.86 15.81 -52.05
C ALA A 60 -5.44 15.18 -52.03
N GLU A 61 -4.95 14.79 -50.86
CA GLU A 61 -4.80 13.38 -50.39
C GLU A 61 -3.94 13.30 -49.10
N PRO A 62 -4.18 12.34 -48.18
CA PRO A 62 -3.47 12.24 -46.92
C PRO A 62 -2.20 11.40 -47.06
N SER A 63 -1.03 12.04 -47.14
CA SER A 63 0.25 11.32 -47.07
C SER A 63 0.80 11.30 -45.65
N SER A 64 0.84 10.09 -45.10
CA SER A 64 1.71 9.62 -44.04
C SER A 64 3.10 10.27 -44.05
N ALA A 65 3.50 10.90 -42.94
CA ALA A 65 4.88 10.97 -42.47
C ALA A 65 4.96 11.63 -41.08
N GLY A 66 5.56 10.92 -40.12
CA GLY A 66 6.27 11.54 -39.01
C GLY A 66 5.50 11.70 -37.70
N LYS A 67 5.17 10.58 -37.04
CA LYS A 67 5.15 10.58 -35.56
C LYS A 67 6.56 10.90 -35.09
N LYS A 68 6.82 12.17 -34.77
CA LYS A 68 7.92 12.54 -33.88
C LYS A 68 7.47 12.12 -32.49
N GLU A 69 7.96 10.98 -32.03
CA GLU A 69 8.09 10.70 -30.60
C GLU A 69 9.01 11.78 -30.04
N VAL A 70 8.39 12.78 -29.42
CA VAL A 70 9.08 13.70 -28.54
C VAL A 70 9.25 12.90 -27.25
N GLU A 71 10.42 12.26 -27.09
CA GLU A 71 10.97 11.92 -25.79
C GLU A 71 11.12 13.23 -25.02
N SER A 72 10.04 13.62 -24.34
CA SER A 72 10.08 14.67 -23.33
C SER A 72 10.57 14.01 -22.06
N GLU A 73 11.90 13.93 -21.89
CA GLU A 73 12.54 13.76 -20.59
C GLU A 73 12.25 15.01 -19.73
N HIS A 74 10.99 15.19 -19.34
CA HIS A 74 10.67 16.00 -18.19
C HIS A 74 11.00 15.15 -16.96
N HIS A 75 12.27 15.18 -16.56
CA HIS A 75 12.66 14.92 -15.19
C HIS A 75 12.07 16.04 -14.32
N GLU A 76 10.76 16.00 -14.09
CA GLU A 76 10.14 16.78 -13.03
C GLU A 76 10.76 16.28 -11.73
N ASN A 77 11.53 17.16 -11.08
CA ASN A 77 12.06 16.95 -9.75
C ASN A 77 10.88 16.92 -8.77
N HIS A 78 10.14 15.81 -8.70
CA HIS A 78 9.15 15.60 -7.66
C HIS A 78 9.92 15.39 -6.34
N PRO A 79 9.78 16.30 -5.36
CA PRO A 79 10.52 16.21 -4.09
C PRO A 79 10.24 14.91 -3.31
N GLY A 80 9.11 14.24 -3.59
CA GLY A 80 8.79 12.92 -3.02
C GLY A 80 9.66 11.77 -3.52
N LEU A 81 10.34 11.91 -4.67
CA LEU A 81 11.16 10.85 -5.28
C LEU A 81 12.48 10.57 -4.54
N GLN A 82 12.86 11.35 -3.52
CA GLN A 82 14.14 11.12 -2.82
C GLN A 82 14.07 10.02 -1.75
N ASP A 83 12.89 9.49 -1.44
CA ASP A 83 12.75 8.42 -0.47
C ASP A 83 13.40 7.11 -0.99
N PRO A 84 14.25 6.44 -0.19
CA PRO A 84 14.97 5.24 -0.63
C PRO A 84 14.05 4.05 -0.90
N VAL A 85 12.92 3.95 -0.20
CA VAL A 85 11.90 2.92 -0.44
C VAL A 85 11.21 3.19 -1.77
N LEU A 86 10.81 4.44 -2.02
CA LEU A 86 10.19 4.81 -3.29
C LEU A 86 11.14 4.59 -4.48
N GLN A 87 12.42 4.92 -4.32
CA GLN A 87 13.46 4.65 -5.32
C GLN A 87 13.60 3.16 -5.59
N THR A 88 13.54 2.32 -4.56
CA THR A 88 13.58 0.86 -4.69
C THR A 88 12.36 0.35 -5.47
N ILE A 89 11.16 0.83 -5.12
CA ILE A 89 9.92 0.48 -5.84
C ILE A 89 10.02 0.91 -7.31
N LEU A 90 10.45 2.14 -7.57
CA LEU A 90 10.61 2.68 -8.92
C LEU A 90 11.65 1.92 -9.73
N ALA A 91 12.79 1.56 -9.12
CA ALA A 91 13.83 0.78 -9.77
C ALA A 91 13.32 -0.60 -10.19
N HIS A 92 12.59 -1.29 -9.31
CA HIS A 92 11.98 -2.58 -9.66
C HIS A 92 10.81 -2.45 -10.64
N THR A 93 10.07 -1.34 -10.61
CA THR A 93 9.05 -1.03 -11.63
C THR A 93 9.69 -0.87 -13.01
N ARG A 94 10.80 -0.13 -13.11
CA ARG A 94 11.54 0.01 -14.36
C ARG A 94 12.21 -1.29 -14.79
N MET A 95 12.66 -2.12 -13.85
CA MET A 95 13.18 -3.46 -14.13
C MET A 95 12.10 -4.36 -14.76
N ASN A 96 10.84 -4.18 -14.37
CA ASN A 96 9.72 -4.89 -15.00
C ASN A 96 9.60 -4.55 -16.49
N ALA A 97 9.88 -3.31 -16.90
CA ALA A 97 9.93 -2.92 -18.33
C ALA A 97 10.98 -3.69 -19.15
N MET A 98 12.04 -4.19 -18.51
CA MET A 98 13.00 -5.09 -19.19
C MET A 98 12.43 -6.49 -19.44
N GLY A 99 11.28 -6.82 -18.85
CA GLY A 99 10.49 -8.00 -19.15
C GLY A 99 10.02 -8.07 -20.59
N ASP A 100 9.88 -6.92 -21.26
CA ASP A 100 9.52 -6.82 -22.68
C ASP A 100 10.53 -7.54 -23.60
N TYR A 101 11.71 -7.89 -23.09
CA TYR A 101 12.71 -8.73 -23.76
C TYR A 101 12.51 -10.24 -23.50
N ASP A 102 11.30 -10.68 -23.16
CA ASP A 102 10.92 -12.09 -22.92
C ASP A 102 11.68 -12.75 -21.75
N VAL A 103 11.76 -12.04 -20.62
CA VAL A 103 12.40 -12.53 -19.38
C VAL A 103 11.38 -12.61 -18.23
N PRO A 104 10.42 -13.56 -18.28
CA PRO A 104 9.30 -13.62 -17.33
C PRO A 104 9.75 -13.84 -15.88
N SER A 105 10.90 -14.48 -15.64
CA SER A 105 11.45 -14.65 -14.30
C SER A 105 11.88 -13.32 -13.66
N LEU A 106 12.34 -12.36 -14.47
CA LEU A 106 12.74 -11.04 -14.01
C LEU A 106 11.51 -10.19 -13.65
N VAL A 107 10.47 -10.26 -14.48
CA VAL A 107 9.15 -9.64 -14.21
C VAL A 107 8.57 -10.18 -12.90
N ALA A 108 8.54 -11.50 -12.73
CA ALA A 108 8.04 -12.13 -11.51
C ALA A 108 8.84 -11.69 -10.27
N LEU A 109 10.18 -11.66 -10.36
CA LEU A 109 11.04 -11.22 -9.26
C LEU A 109 10.79 -9.75 -8.91
N ALA A 110 10.70 -8.87 -9.91
CA ALA A 110 10.42 -7.45 -9.73
C ALA A 110 9.07 -7.25 -9.04
N ASN A 111 8.02 -7.96 -9.49
CA ASN A 111 6.69 -7.91 -8.87
C ASN A 111 6.70 -8.36 -7.41
N VAL A 112 7.38 -9.47 -7.12
CA VAL A 112 7.53 -9.96 -5.74
C VAL A 112 8.24 -8.93 -4.87
N ARG A 113 9.29 -8.27 -5.38
CA ARG A 113 10.03 -7.24 -4.62
C ARG A 113 9.20 -5.99 -4.38
N VAL A 114 8.47 -5.52 -5.38
CA VAL A 114 7.56 -4.36 -5.25
C VAL A 114 6.47 -4.67 -4.24
N ALA A 115 5.78 -5.81 -4.37
CA ALA A 115 4.73 -6.23 -3.45
C ALA A 115 5.24 -6.40 -2.02
N ALA A 116 6.40 -7.05 -1.82
CA ALA A 116 7.00 -7.22 -0.50
C ALA A 116 7.40 -5.88 0.15
N THR A 117 7.90 -4.94 -0.65
CA THR A 117 8.28 -3.60 -0.16
C THR A 117 7.05 -2.82 0.30
N MET A 118 5.93 -2.95 -0.42
CA MET A 118 4.68 -2.27 -0.08
C MET A 118 3.91 -2.96 1.06
N ALA A 119 3.99 -4.28 1.20
CA ALA A 119 3.28 -5.02 2.25
C ALA A 119 3.72 -4.66 3.68
N ALA A 120 4.94 -4.13 3.85
CA ALA A 120 5.46 -3.69 5.14
C ALA A 120 5.16 -2.20 5.45
N ALA A 121 4.41 -1.52 4.59
CA ALA A 121 4.20 -0.08 4.68
C ALA A 121 3.24 0.32 5.80
N SER A 122 3.61 1.35 6.55
CA SER A 122 2.65 2.12 7.34
C SER A 122 1.89 3.09 6.43
N PRO A 123 0.58 3.32 6.64
CA PRO A 123 -0.18 4.33 5.90
C PRO A 123 0.35 5.77 6.00
N ASP A 124 1.16 6.03 7.03
CA ASP A 124 1.81 7.33 7.25
C ASP A 124 3.22 7.42 6.65
N ALA A 125 3.65 6.41 5.88
CA ALA A 125 4.98 6.40 5.30
C ALA A 125 5.13 7.53 4.25
N PRO A 126 6.23 8.31 4.30
CA PRO A 126 6.38 9.50 3.46
C PRO A 126 6.41 9.18 1.96
N TRP A 127 6.88 7.99 1.57
CA TRP A 127 6.91 7.56 0.17
C TRP A 127 5.54 7.26 -0.44
N ILE A 128 4.48 7.09 0.38
CA ILE A 128 3.13 6.80 -0.13
C ILE A 128 2.67 7.89 -1.09
N ALA A 129 2.97 9.16 -0.80
CA ALA A 129 2.63 10.28 -1.65
C ALA A 129 3.21 10.18 -3.09
N GLY A 130 4.28 9.40 -3.28
CA GLY A 130 4.89 9.17 -4.59
C GLY A 130 4.34 7.97 -5.37
N LEU A 131 3.45 7.17 -4.78
CA LEU A 131 2.86 6.00 -5.45
C LEU A 131 2.14 6.32 -6.78
N PRO A 132 1.38 7.43 -6.91
CA PRO A 132 0.74 7.77 -8.19
C PRO A 132 1.75 7.93 -9.33
N ALA A 133 2.89 8.57 -9.08
CA ALA A 133 3.96 8.71 -10.08
C ALA A 133 4.57 7.36 -10.48
N VAL A 134 4.70 6.42 -9.54
CA VAL A 134 5.14 5.05 -9.86
C VAL A 134 4.09 4.31 -10.71
N ALA A 135 2.80 4.48 -10.41
CA ALA A 135 1.72 3.90 -11.19
C ALA A 135 1.70 4.42 -12.63
N GLU A 136 2.02 5.70 -12.84
CA GLU A 136 2.16 6.29 -14.17
C GLU A 136 3.27 5.60 -14.97
N VAL A 137 4.41 5.36 -14.34
CA VAL A 137 5.52 4.62 -14.96
C VAL A 137 5.10 3.18 -15.27
N ALA A 138 4.42 2.51 -14.33
CA ALA A 138 3.97 1.13 -14.51
C ALA A 138 2.98 0.95 -15.67
N LEU A 139 2.09 1.93 -15.89
CA LEU A 139 1.12 1.90 -16.98
C LEU A 139 1.76 2.05 -18.37
N GLY A 140 2.99 2.53 -18.45
CA GLY A 140 3.76 2.61 -19.69
C GLY A 140 4.40 1.28 -20.14
N ILE A 141 4.33 0.23 -19.33
CA ILE A 141 5.01 -1.06 -19.57
C ILE A 141 4.03 -2.04 -20.25
N VAL A 142 4.50 -2.79 -21.26
CA VAL A 142 3.65 -3.61 -22.15
C VAL A 142 3.05 -4.84 -21.44
N ASP A 143 3.67 -5.35 -20.37
CA ASP A 143 3.16 -6.46 -19.55
C ASP A 143 3.23 -6.18 -18.03
N SER A 144 2.48 -5.17 -17.58
CA SER A 144 2.54 -4.67 -16.20
C SER A 144 1.41 -5.14 -15.29
N ALA A 145 0.60 -6.13 -15.69
CA ALA A 145 -0.60 -6.52 -14.94
C ALA A 145 -0.32 -6.78 -13.45
N GLY A 146 0.71 -7.57 -13.14
CA GLY A 146 1.06 -7.90 -11.74
C GLY A 146 1.52 -6.70 -10.91
N ILE A 147 2.21 -5.72 -11.51
CA ILE A 147 2.67 -4.53 -10.78
C ILE A 147 1.58 -3.48 -10.66
N VAL A 148 0.74 -3.34 -11.69
CA VAL A 148 -0.44 -2.46 -11.68
C VAL A 148 -1.43 -2.94 -10.62
N ASP A 149 -1.65 -4.25 -10.50
CA ASP A 149 -2.51 -4.82 -9.46
C ASP A 149 -1.96 -4.52 -8.05
N ALA A 150 -0.65 -4.73 -7.85
CA ALA A 150 0.00 -4.45 -6.58
C ALA A 150 -0.08 -2.96 -6.20
N LEU A 151 0.23 -2.06 -7.14
CA LEU A 151 0.16 -0.61 -6.94
C LEU A 151 -1.28 -0.15 -6.70
N THR A 152 -2.24 -0.69 -7.46
CA THR A 152 -3.67 -0.38 -7.30
C THR A 152 -4.16 -0.79 -5.92
N GLY A 153 -3.79 -1.99 -5.47
CA GLY A 153 -4.09 -2.48 -4.12
C GLY A 153 -3.56 -1.53 -3.05
N THR A 154 -2.26 -1.22 -3.10
CA THR A 154 -1.63 -0.32 -2.13
C THR A 154 -2.18 1.11 -2.17
N ILE A 155 -2.44 1.66 -3.36
CA ILE A 155 -3.08 2.99 -3.50
C ILE A 155 -4.49 2.97 -2.91
N SER A 156 -5.26 1.89 -3.09
CA SER A 156 -6.61 1.78 -2.55
C SER A 156 -6.64 1.70 -1.02
N GLU A 157 -5.70 0.95 -0.42
CA GLU A 157 -5.54 0.84 1.03
C GLU A 157 -5.11 2.18 1.65
N ASN A 158 -4.31 2.95 0.93
CA ASN A 158 -3.77 4.24 1.38
C ASN A 158 -4.51 5.45 0.79
N LEU A 159 -5.69 5.24 0.20
CA LEU A 159 -6.45 6.26 -0.51
C LEU A 159 -6.73 7.49 0.36
N ALA A 160 -7.04 7.25 1.64
CA ALA A 160 -7.27 8.31 2.61
C ALA A 160 -6.06 9.23 2.79
N ALA A 161 -4.87 8.64 2.99
CA ALA A 161 -3.64 9.39 3.15
C ALA A 161 -3.29 10.17 1.88
N LEU A 162 -3.43 9.51 0.71
CA LEU A 162 -3.17 10.11 -0.61
C LEU A 162 -4.10 11.29 -0.91
N LEU A 163 -5.38 11.19 -0.53
CA LEU A 163 -6.33 12.30 -0.65
C LEU A 163 -6.01 13.44 0.32
N ALA A 164 -5.57 13.13 1.53
CA ALA A 164 -5.25 14.14 2.55
C ALA A 164 -4.03 15.00 2.17
N VAL A 165 -3.02 14.39 1.53
CA VAL A 165 -1.81 15.10 1.07
C VAL A 165 -1.94 15.67 -0.34
N GLY A 166 -3.07 15.48 -1.02
CA GLY A 166 -3.31 15.97 -2.38
C GLY A 166 -2.49 15.27 -3.47
N ALA A 167 -1.92 14.08 -3.19
CA ALA A 167 -1.04 13.39 -4.14
C ALA A 167 -1.77 12.98 -5.43
N LEU A 168 -3.06 12.66 -5.34
CA LEU A 168 -3.87 12.29 -6.51
C LEU A 168 -4.31 13.50 -7.34
N GLU A 169 -4.22 14.72 -6.82
CA GLU A 169 -4.59 15.94 -7.55
C GLU A 169 -3.52 16.32 -8.58
N ALA A 170 -2.26 15.97 -8.30
CA ALA A 170 -1.14 16.17 -9.19
C ALA A 170 -1.02 15.06 -10.26
N SER A 171 -1.67 13.91 -10.08
CA SER A 171 -1.51 12.77 -10.97
C SER A 171 -2.43 12.86 -12.19
N PRO A 172 -1.90 12.74 -13.43
CA PRO A 172 -2.72 12.60 -14.63
C PRO A 172 -3.62 11.35 -14.65
N LEU A 173 -3.39 10.37 -13.77
CA LEU A 173 -4.21 9.16 -13.69
C LEU A 173 -5.61 9.41 -13.13
N VAL A 174 -5.80 10.50 -12.38
CA VAL A 174 -7.06 10.78 -11.71
C VAL A 174 -7.64 12.08 -12.21
N THR A 175 -8.77 11.98 -12.90
CA THR A 175 -9.47 13.18 -13.36
C THR A 175 -10.09 13.94 -12.18
N PRO A 176 -10.34 15.27 -12.31
CA PRO A 176 -11.06 16.04 -11.29
C PRO A 176 -12.45 15.47 -10.94
N PHE A 177 -13.11 14.85 -11.93
CA PHE A 177 -14.37 14.14 -11.71
C PHE A 177 -14.18 12.92 -10.79
N CYS A 178 -13.15 12.11 -11.05
CA CYS A 178 -12.80 10.97 -10.19
C CYS A 178 -12.51 11.42 -8.75
N LEU A 179 -11.75 12.50 -8.55
CA LEU A 179 -11.47 13.04 -7.21
C LEU A 179 -12.74 13.48 -6.48
N THR A 180 -13.67 14.10 -7.21
CA THR A 180 -14.96 14.55 -6.67
C THR A 180 -15.81 13.37 -6.18
N LEU A 181 -15.72 12.21 -6.84
CA LEU A 181 -16.37 10.96 -6.40
C LEU A 181 -15.61 10.24 -5.28
N LEU A 182 -14.28 10.15 -5.40
CA LEU A 182 -13.43 9.40 -4.47
C LEU A 182 -13.46 9.99 -3.06
N ARG A 183 -13.52 11.32 -2.91
CA ARG A 183 -13.55 11.97 -1.59
C ARG A 183 -14.77 11.57 -0.73
N PRO A 184 -16.03 11.73 -1.19
CA PRO A 184 -17.21 11.22 -0.46
C PRO A 184 -17.20 9.71 -0.23
N CYS A 185 -16.75 8.93 -1.23
CA CYS A 185 -16.66 7.47 -1.09
C CYS A 185 -15.66 7.08 0.00
N ASN A 186 -14.48 7.69 0.02
CA ASN A 186 -13.48 7.45 1.06
C ASN A 186 -14.01 7.84 2.45
N ALA A 187 -14.64 9.00 2.59
CA ALA A 187 -15.24 9.43 3.86
C ALA A 187 -16.33 8.45 4.35
N THR A 188 -17.18 7.97 3.43
CA THR A 188 -18.22 6.98 3.75
C THR A 188 -17.60 5.64 4.17
N ASN A 189 -16.57 5.18 3.47
CA ASN A 189 -15.86 3.95 3.79
C ASN A 189 -15.19 4.02 5.17
N GLN A 190 -14.56 5.16 5.51
CA GLN A 190 -13.98 5.39 6.84
C GLN A 190 -15.05 5.35 7.93
N ALA A 191 -16.16 6.07 7.75
CA ALA A 191 -17.27 6.06 8.71
C ALA A 191 -17.86 4.64 8.90
N LEU A 192 -17.99 3.87 7.82
CA LEU A 192 -18.42 2.48 7.87
C LEU A 192 -17.41 1.60 8.61
N ALA A 193 -16.11 1.76 8.36
CA ALA A 193 -15.06 1.01 9.02
C ALA A 193 -15.04 1.27 10.54
N GLU A 194 -15.16 2.52 10.97
CA GLU A 194 -15.26 2.90 12.38
C GLU A 194 -16.51 2.29 13.04
N HIS A 195 -17.65 2.37 12.36
CA HIS A 195 -18.90 1.82 12.86
C HIS A 195 -18.85 0.28 12.97
N LEU A 196 -18.21 -0.41 12.01
CA LEU A 196 -17.97 -1.85 12.08
C LEU A 196 -17.03 -2.22 13.23
N ALA A 197 -15.95 -1.46 13.43
CA ALA A 197 -15.02 -1.66 14.54
C ALA A 197 -15.73 -1.51 15.90
N TYR A 198 -16.54 -0.46 16.05
CA TYR A 198 -17.38 -0.24 17.24
C TYR A 198 -18.34 -1.41 17.47
N ARG A 199 -19.12 -1.82 16.46
CA ARG A 199 -20.05 -2.94 16.59
C ARG A 199 -19.36 -4.26 16.91
N SER A 200 -18.21 -4.52 16.29
CA SER A 200 -17.39 -5.71 16.57
C SER A 200 -16.96 -5.75 18.04
N LYS A 201 -16.49 -4.62 18.58
CA LYS A 201 -16.13 -4.49 20.00
C LYS A 201 -17.32 -4.75 20.91
N THR A 202 -18.47 -4.11 20.65
CA THR A 202 -19.69 -4.29 21.43
C THR A 202 -20.18 -5.75 21.39
N LEU A 203 -20.13 -6.41 20.24
CA LEU A 203 -20.48 -7.83 20.12
C LEU A 203 -19.56 -8.73 20.93
N LYS A 204 -18.24 -8.46 20.94
CA LYS A 204 -17.29 -9.20 21.78
C LYS A 204 -17.60 -9.03 23.27
N GLU A 205 -17.93 -7.81 23.70
CA GLU A 205 -18.31 -7.52 25.10
C GLU A 205 -19.61 -8.23 25.50
N VAL A 206 -20.63 -8.18 24.65
CA VAL A 206 -21.91 -8.89 24.87
C VAL A 206 -21.70 -10.41 24.88
N GLY A 207 -20.89 -10.93 23.96
CA GLY A 207 -20.54 -12.34 23.91
C GLY A 207 -19.86 -12.81 25.21
N LYS A 208 -18.92 -12.03 25.73
CA LYS A 208 -18.27 -12.31 27.02
C LYS A 208 -19.28 -12.33 28.18
N LYS A 209 -20.17 -11.35 28.26
CA LYS A 209 -21.21 -11.31 29.30
C LYS A 209 -22.16 -12.51 29.19
N TYR A 210 -22.49 -12.92 27.97
CA TYR A 210 -23.33 -14.08 27.73
C TYR A 210 -22.64 -15.38 28.18
N THR A 211 -21.36 -15.56 27.88
CA THR A 211 -20.60 -16.73 28.33
C THR A 211 -20.50 -16.79 29.85
N GLU A 212 -20.22 -15.66 30.51
CA GLU A 212 -20.17 -15.56 31.98
C GLU A 212 -21.53 -15.89 32.61
N ALA A 213 -22.63 -15.36 32.04
CA ALA A 213 -23.98 -15.66 32.51
C ALA A 213 -24.34 -17.14 32.31
N ALA A 214 -23.97 -17.74 31.18
CA ALA A 214 -24.19 -19.15 30.91
C ALA A 214 -23.44 -20.05 31.91
N GLU A 215 -22.19 -19.71 32.22
CA GLU A 215 -21.39 -20.40 33.25
C GLU A 215 -22.03 -20.29 34.63
N GLN A 216 -22.52 -19.10 35.02
CA GLN A 216 -23.24 -18.91 36.28
C GLN A 216 -24.50 -19.77 36.36
N VAL A 217 -25.29 -19.86 35.29
CA VAL A 217 -26.48 -20.73 35.23
C VAL A 217 -26.09 -22.20 35.41
N VAL A 218 -25.00 -22.65 34.78
CA VAL A 218 -24.50 -24.02 34.95
C VAL A 218 -24.07 -24.27 36.40
N GLN A 219 -23.35 -23.33 37.04
CA GLN A 219 -22.95 -23.43 38.43
C GLN A 219 -24.17 -23.47 39.38
N GLN A 220 -25.17 -22.62 39.15
CA GLN A 220 -26.41 -22.61 39.91
C GLN A 220 -27.18 -23.93 39.76
N ARG A 221 -27.30 -24.48 38.54
CA ARG A 221 -27.94 -25.78 38.31
C ARG A 221 -27.22 -26.91 39.06
N LYS A 222 -25.87 -26.91 39.05
CA LYS A 222 -25.07 -27.87 39.83
C LYS A 222 -25.33 -27.73 41.33
N ALA A 223 -25.36 -26.50 41.85
CA ALA A 223 -25.64 -26.25 43.26
C ALA A 223 -27.05 -26.71 43.65
N VAL A 224 -28.08 -26.36 42.88
CA VAL A 224 -29.47 -26.80 43.12
C VAL A 224 -29.60 -28.32 43.07
N SER A 225 -28.93 -28.99 42.14
CA SER A 225 -28.91 -30.46 42.05
C SER A 225 -28.22 -31.11 43.27
N ALA A 226 -27.18 -30.48 43.80
CA ALA A 226 -26.51 -30.95 45.03
C ALA A 226 -27.38 -30.73 46.28
N LEU A 227 -28.22 -29.69 46.30
CA LEU A 227 -29.18 -29.44 47.37
C LEU A 227 -30.37 -30.41 47.30
N SER A 228 -30.91 -30.69 46.12
CA SER A 228 -32.08 -31.59 45.96
C SER A 228 -31.78 -33.04 46.35
N THR A 229 -30.52 -33.46 46.25
CA THR A 229 -30.06 -34.80 46.68
C THR A 229 -29.82 -34.90 48.20
N ALA A 230 -29.63 -33.76 48.88
CA ALA A 230 -29.40 -33.74 50.32
C ALA A 230 -30.73 -33.91 51.09
N ARG A 231 -30.90 -35.03 51.80
CA ARG A 231 -32.11 -35.31 52.60
C ARG A 231 -32.00 -34.87 54.07
N LYS A 232 -30.78 -34.61 54.56
CA LYS A 232 -30.48 -34.28 55.96
C LYS A 232 -29.43 -33.18 56.06
N CYS A 233 -29.48 -32.42 57.13
CA CYS A 233 -28.46 -31.41 57.45
C CYS A 233 -27.05 -32.01 57.43
N ARG A 234 -26.09 -31.32 56.80
CA ARG A 234 -24.67 -31.74 56.75
C ARG A 234 -23.88 -31.43 58.02
N ALA A 235 -24.44 -30.66 58.96
CA ALA A 235 -23.75 -30.35 60.21
C ALA A 235 -23.70 -31.59 61.11
N VAL A 236 -22.50 -31.92 61.62
CA VAL A 236 -22.30 -33.05 62.53
C VAL A 236 -23.20 -32.88 63.75
N GLY A 237 -24.04 -33.87 64.03
CA GLY A 237 -25.00 -33.86 65.14
C GLY A 237 -26.38 -33.26 64.83
N CYS A 238 -26.62 -32.70 63.63
CA CYS A 238 -27.93 -32.20 63.26
C CYS A 238 -28.77 -33.28 62.53
N ALA A 239 -29.84 -33.75 63.18
CA ALA A 239 -30.77 -34.73 62.61
C ALA A 239 -31.89 -34.11 61.76
N GLY A 240 -31.85 -32.79 61.51
CA GLY A 240 -32.87 -32.08 60.76
C GLY A 240 -33.06 -32.60 59.35
N ARG A 241 -34.32 -32.71 58.91
CA ARG A 241 -34.65 -32.73 57.49
C ARG A 241 -34.06 -31.48 56.83
N PHE A 242 -33.70 -31.59 55.56
CA PHE A 242 -33.09 -30.50 54.79
C PHE A 242 -34.10 -29.36 54.58
N ASP A 243 -34.31 -28.57 55.62
CA ASP A 243 -35.19 -27.42 55.67
C ASP A 243 -34.32 -26.19 55.93
N CYS A 244 -33.93 -25.53 54.83
CA CYS A 244 -32.96 -24.45 54.83
C CYS A 244 -33.63 -23.11 54.51
N TYR A 245 -33.04 -22.02 54.98
CA TYR A 245 -33.45 -20.66 54.66
C TYR A 245 -32.25 -19.80 54.29
N PHE A 246 -32.49 -18.76 53.50
CA PHE A 246 -31.48 -17.72 53.25
C PHE A 246 -31.52 -16.71 54.38
N ALA A 247 -30.40 -16.51 55.07
CA ALA A 247 -30.31 -15.49 56.11
C ALA A 247 -30.28 -14.09 55.49
N GLU A 248 -31.22 -13.23 55.93
CA GLU A 248 -31.27 -11.82 55.53
C GLU A 248 -29.91 -11.14 55.75
N GLY A 249 -29.48 -10.35 54.76
CA GLY A 249 -28.22 -9.61 54.79
C GLY A 249 -26.95 -10.40 54.43
N THR A 250 -26.99 -11.73 54.34
CA THR A 250 -25.76 -12.52 54.01
C THR A 250 -25.87 -13.39 52.76
N SER A 251 -27.07 -13.61 52.22
CA SER A 251 -27.32 -14.50 51.07
C SER A 251 -26.74 -15.92 51.27
N ARG A 252 -26.56 -16.35 52.52
CA ARG A 252 -26.04 -17.68 52.89
C ARG A 252 -27.19 -18.60 53.24
N LEU A 253 -27.17 -19.80 52.66
CA LEU A 253 -28.10 -20.88 52.99
C LEU A 253 -27.74 -21.44 54.38
N ARG A 254 -28.71 -21.50 55.29
CA ARG A 254 -28.53 -22.02 56.65
C ARG A 254 -29.59 -23.07 57.01
N CYS A 255 -29.24 -23.99 57.89
CA CYS A 255 -30.20 -24.94 58.46
C CYS A 255 -31.19 -24.22 59.39
N ARG A 256 -32.49 -24.54 59.32
CA ARG A 256 -33.48 -24.00 60.28
C ARG A 256 -33.30 -24.48 61.72
N LEU A 257 -32.72 -25.67 61.94
CA LEU A 257 -32.58 -26.23 63.29
C LEU A 257 -31.28 -25.83 63.99
N CYS A 258 -30.14 -25.97 63.32
CA CYS A 258 -28.83 -25.72 63.94
C CYS A 258 -28.19 -24.41 63.50
N HIS A 259 -28.83 -23.64 62.60
CA HIS A 259 -28.33 -22.37 62.04
C HIS A 259 -26.94 -22.44 61.38
N SER A 260 -26.39 -23.65 61.21
CA SER A 260 -25.13 -23.91 60.53
C SER A 260 -25.23 -23.49 59.07
N LYS A 261 -24.12 -22.96 58.54
CA LYS A 261 -23.99 -22.62 57.13
C LYS A 261 -23.89 -23.91 56.31
N HIS A 262 -24.63 -23.97 55.21
CA HIS A 262 -24.51 -25.01 54.18
C HIS A 262 -23.71 -24.51 52.97
#